data_AF-A0A0E3SDF2-F1
#
_entry.id   AF-A0A0E3SDF2-F1
#
_cell.length_a   1.000
_cell.length_b   1.000
_cell.length_c   1.000
_cell.angle_alpha   90.00
_cell.angle_beta   90.00
_cell.angle_gamma   90.00
#
_symmetry.space_group_name_H-M   'P 1'
#
loop_
_entity.id
_entity.type
_entity.pdbx_description
1 polymer ?
#
loop_
_entity_poly.entity_id
_entity_poly.type
_entity_poly.pdbx_seq_one_letter_code
_entity_poly.pdbx_strand_id
1 'polypeptide(L)'
;MKIDKHLIWLLALFVLMVTVIPTAAAEDTSNVKKVILQMTTTLENSDTQLHFNYAENLGDGRGITFGCIGFCTGTYDGNILIKHYTELNPDNTLAKYIPALNKIDAGSHNAAGGDGNPNVEGLSGFIKDVQSCNDPLFKTAQMDKLNELYYNPAMKIADSIGAKNALTKAFIYDMCVRHGVDGAERIIKNAGTTPKQGADENTYLQKLISLRDAKLKQEGAGDVNRDQGYKNVLNSGNVNLNTPFKFVAYGESFTIDGNLDLGEQQQETTDEEEDNSSDDVIDETDEEEDNSTDDVTDETEDENNSGDKTKNRYSDRNYKHSYKDYGDSNKNYRYSEKTYKKTTSTCAKRH
;
A
#
# COMPACT_ATOMS: atom_id res chain seq x y z
N MET A 1 -23.72 47.69 61.22
CA MET A 1 -23.75 46.21 61.21
C MET A 1 -22.73 45.76 60.17
N LYS A 2 -21.77 44.91 60.57
CA LYS A 2 -20.60 44.52 59.77
C LYS A 2 -21.02 43.67 58.57
N ILE A 3 -20.45 43.97 57.40
CA ILE A 3 -20.57 43.13 56.19
C ILE A 3 -19.57 41.99 56.34
N ASP A 4 -20.08 40.75 56.37
CA ASP A 4 -19.28 39.55 56.58
C ASP A 4 -18.42 39.23 55.35
N LYS A 5 -17.12 39.01 55.62
CA LYS A 5 -16.04 38.83 54.65
C LYS A 5 -15.96 37.40 54.08
N HIS A 6 -17.04 36.63 54.13
CA HIS A 6 -17.06 35.23 53.69
C HIS A 6 -17.70 35.01 52.31
N LEU A 7 -18.12 36.08 51.62
CA LEU A 7 -18.69 35.99 50.27
C LEU A 7 -17.64 36.08 49.13
N ILE A 8 -16.35 36.00 49.45
CA ILE A 8 -15.25 36.16 48.47
C ILE A 8 -14.34 34.93 48.50
N TRP A 9 -14.88 33.72 48.37
CA TRP A 9 -14.09 32.50 48.09
C TRP A 9 -14.92 31.46 47.30
N LEU A 10 -15.67 31.91 46.29
CA LEU A 10 -16.32 31.06 45.28
C LEU A 10 -15.86 31.44 43.87
N LEU A 11 -14.54 31.58 43.69
CA LEU A 11 -13.91 31.89 42.42
C LEU A 11 -12.54 31.21 42.37
N ALA A 12 -12.53 29.92 42.03
CA ALA A 12 -11.44 29.22 41.32
C ALA A 12 -11.59 27.70 41.48
N LEU A 13 -12.60 27.10 40.86
CA LEU A 13 -12.49 25.71 40.45
C LEU A 13 -13.28 25.51 39.14
N PHE A 14 -12.92 26.30 38.14
CA PHE A 14 -13.29 26.02 36.76
C PHE A 14 -12.37 24.88 36.30
N VAL A 15 -12.78 23.64 36.57
CA VAL A 15 -12.16 22.46 35.97
C VAL A 15 -12.42 22.57 34.47
N LEU A 16 -11.40 23.03 33.74
CA LEU A 16 -11.35 22.96 32.30
C LEU A 16 -11.30 21.47 31.92
N MET A 17 -12.47 20.83 31.83
CA MET A 17 -12.60 19.57 31.12
C MET A 17 -12.27 19.86 29.65
N VAL A 18 -11.00 19.69 29.30
CA VAL A 18 -10.59 19.50 27.92
C VAL A 18 -11.18 18.16 27.51
N THR A 19 -12.41 18.19 26.99
CA THR A 19 -12.94 17.07 26.23
C THR A 19 -12.05 16.95 25.00
N VAL A 20 -11.11 16.01 25.04
CA VAL A 20 -10.43 15.54 23.84
C VAL A 20 -11.53 14.88 23.01
N ILE A 21 -12.12 15.63 22.09
CA ILE A 21 -12.98 15.04 21.07
C ILE A 21 -12.03 14.16 20.25
N PRO A 22 -12.20 12.83 20.22
CA PRO A 22 -11.42 11.99 19.32
C PRO A 22 -11.70 12.50 17.90
N THR A 23 -10.66 12.97 17.23
CA THR A 23 -10.76 13.52 15.90
C THR A 23 -11.27 12.42 14.97
N ALA A 24 -12.45 12.59 14.39
CA ALA A 24 -13.07 11.73 13.36
C ALA A 24 -12.20 11.53 12.10
N ALA A 25 -10.99 12.11 12.05
CA ALA A 25 -10.08 12.06 10.92
C ALA A 25 -9.56 10.63 10.62
N ALA A 26 -9.46 9.73 11.61
CA ALA A 26 -8.97 8.38 11.38
C ALA A 26 -10.00 7.48 10.67
N GLU A 27 -11.28 7.53 11.09
CA GLU A 27 -12.37 6.83 10.40
C GLU A 27 -12.63 7.41 9.01
N ASP A 28 -12.66 8.74 8.87
CA ASP A 28 -12.90 9.46 7.62
C ASP A 28 -11.81 9.14 6.56
N THR A 29 -10.54 9.02 6.98
CA THR A 29 -9.45 8.65 6.06
C THR A 29 -9.55 7.21 5.57
N SER A 30 -10.02 6.27 6.43
CA SER A 30 -10.21 4.87 6.02
C SER A 30 -11.33 4.72 4.99
N ASN A 31 -12.40 5.52 5.14
CA ASN A 31 -13.53 5.50 4.23
C ASN A 31 -13.15 6.09 2.86
N VAL A 32 -12.44 7.23 2.84
CA VAL A 32 -11.96 7.83 1.58
C VAL A 32 -11.00 6.90 0.85
N LYS A 33 -10.12 6.18 1.55
CA LYS A 33 -9.26 5.17 0.92
C LYS A 33 -10.06 4.10 0.19
N LYS A 34 -11.08 3.53 0.84
CA LYS A 34 -11.95 2.51 0.22
C LYS A 34 -12.63 3.06 -1.04
N VAL A 35 -13.13 4.29 -0.99
CA VAL A 35 -13.73 4.96 -2.15
C VAL A 35 -12.73 5.15 -3.30
N ILE A 36 -11.50 5.60 -3.00
CA ILE A 36 -10.44 5.76 -4.00
C ILE A 36 -10.12 4.41 -4.67
N LEU A 37 -9.91 3.37 -3.87
CA LEU A 37 -9.60 2.03 -4.37
C LEU A 37 -10.76 1.43 -5.16
N GLN A 38 -12.00 1.66 -4.72
CA GLN A 38 -13.20 1.22 -5.42
C GLN A 38 -13.33 1.90 -6.79
N MET A 39 -13.01 3.20 -6.91
CA MET A 39 -12.94 3.86 -8.21
C MET A 39 -11.88 3.22 -9.11
N THR A 40 -10.67 2.99 -8.58
CA THR A 40 -9.58 2.39 -9.36
C THR A 40 -9.91 0.97 -9.81
N THR A 41 -10.56 0.13 -8.99
CA THR A 41 -10.90 -1.24 -9.44
C THR A 41 -11.90 -1.24 -10.60
N THR A 42 -12.78 -0.24 -10.72
CA THR A 42 -13.65 -0.13 -11.92
C THR A 42 -12.86 0.14 -13.20
N LEU A 43 -11.70 0.81 -13.08
CA LEU A 43 -10.80 1.10 -14.19
C LEU A 43 -9.83 -0.08 -14.46
N GLU A 44 -9.48 -0.87 -13.46
CA GLU A 44 -8.55 -2.00 -13.64
C GLU A 44 -9.28 -3.30 -14.01
N ASN A 45 -10.50 -3.50 -13.51
CA ASN A 45 -11.19 -4.79 -13.51
C ASN A 45 -12.63 -4.79 -14.04
N SER A 46 -13.22 -3.64 -14.35
CA SER A 46 -14.68 -3.50 -14.58
C SER A 46 -15.53 -4.10 -13.45
N ASP A 47 -15.03 -4.02 -12.22
CA ASP A 47 -15.73 -4.45 -11.02
C ASP A 47 -15.55 -3.37 -9.94
N THR A 48 -16.41 -3.39 -8.94
CA THR A 48 -16.32 -2.56 -7.73
C THR A 48 -15.58 -3.26 -6.59
N GLN A 49 -15.18 -4.52 -6.75
CA GLN A 49 -14.40 -5.26 -5.76
C GLN A 49 -12.95 -5.53 -6.22
N LEU A 50 -12.07 -5.83 -5.27
CA LEU A 50 -10.68 -6.21 -5.55
C LEU A 50 -10.58 -7.70 -5.91
N HIS A 51 -9.79 -8.01 -6.94
CA HIS A 51 -9.54 -9.40 -7.36
C HIS A 51 -8.11 -9.84 -7.03
N PHE A 52 -7.92 -10.38 -5.83
CA PHE A 52 -6.60 -10.80 -5.35
C PHE A 52 -6.00 -11.99 -6.10
N ASN A 53 -6.82 -12.85 -6.70
CA ASN A 53 -6.39 -14.03 -7.44
C ASN A 53 -6.47 -13.85 -8.97
N TYR A 54 -6.65 -12.63 -9.45
CA TYR A 54 -6.56 -12.37 -10.88
C TYR A 54 -5.14 -12.64 -11.40
N ALA A 55 -5.00 -13.27 -12.56
CA ALA A 55 -3.74 -13.39 -13.29
C ALA A 55 -3.99 -13.66 -14.78
N GLU A 56 -3.31 -12.91 -15.65
CA GLU A 56 -3.41 -13.03 -17.11
C GLU A 56 -2.16 -12.45 -17.80
N ASN A 57 -1.75 -13.01 -18.94
CA ASN A 57 -0.79 -12.33 -19.82
C ASN A 57 -1.55 -11.55 -20.89
N LEU A 58 -1.61 -10.23 -20.73
CA LEU A 58 -2.37 -9.33 -21.61
C LEU A 58 -1.69 -9.03 -22.95
N GLY A 59 -0.46 -9.54 -23.17
CA GLY A 59 0.31 -9.26 -24.38
C GLY A 59 0.65 -7.77 -24.55
N ASP A 60 0.77 -7.02 -23.44
CA ASP A 60 0.98 -5.59 -23.46
C ASP A 60 2.46 -5.17 -23.32
N GLY A 61 3.35 -6.14 -23.20
CA GLY A 61 4.79 -5.94 -23.04
C GLY A 61 5.28 -5.98 -21.58
N ARG A 62 4.40 -6.18 -20.60
CA ARG A 62 4.74 -6.19 -19.17
C ARG A 62 4.76 -7.58 -18.53
N GLY A 63 4.59 -8.64 -19.32
CA GLY A 63 4.59 -10.02 -18.85
C GLY A 63 3.21 -10.45 -18.35
N ILE A 64 3.15 -11.17 -17.23
CA ILE A 64 1.90 -11.59 -16.59
C ILE A 64 1.47 -10.49 -15.62
N THR A 65 0.24 -10.00 -15.79
CA THR A 65 -0.47 -9.10 -14.87
C THR A 65 -1.24 -9.92 -13.85
N PHE A 66 -1.17 -9.57 -12.57
CA PHE A 66 -1.85 -10.32 -11.51
C PHE A 66 -2.17 -9.48 -10.26
N GLY A 67 -3.09 -9.99 -9.44
CA GLY A 67 -3.50 -9.37 -8.18
C GLY A 67 -4.45 -8.18 -8.32
N CYS A 68 -4.75 -7.56 -7.17
CA CYS A 68 -5.85 -6.61 -6.99
C CYS A 68 -5.73 -5.30 -7.79
N ILE A 69 -4.50 -4.88 -8.12
CA ILE A 69 -4.21 -3.67 -8.90
C ILE A 69 -3.42 -3.95 -10.18
N GLY A 70 -3.25 -5.22 -10.55
CA GLY A 70 -2.50 -5.60 -11.75
C GLY A 70 -0.98 -5.42 -11.64
N PHE A 71 -0.36 -5.96 -10.59
CA PHE A 71 1.10 -6.13 -10.50
C PHE A 71 1.62 -6.93 -11.69
N CYS A 72 2.86 -6.68 -12.14
CA CYS A 72 3.37 -7.33 -13.34
C CYS A 72 4.71 -8.02 -13.11
N THR A 73 4.86 -9.20 -13.72
CA THR A 73 6.13 -9.95 -13.65
C THR A 73 7.26 -9.24 -14.38
N GLY A 74 6.94 -8.33 -15.31
CA GLY A 74 7.88 -7.59 -16.13
C GLY A 74 8.07 -6.11 -15.76
N THR A 75 7.59 -5.66 -14.59
CA THR A 75 7.77 -4.26 -14.11
C THR A 75 8.28 -4.19 -12.66
N TYR A 76 8.99 -5.24 -12.20
CA TYR A 76 9.59 -5.40 -10.87
C TYR A 76 8.61 -5.58 -9.70
N ASP A 77 7.46 -4.90 -9.71
CA ASP A 77 6.51 -4.89 -8.60
C ASP A 77 5.93 -6.28 -8.31
N GLY A 78 5.69 -7.09 -9.34
CA GLY A 78 5.28 -8.48 -9.17
C GLY A 78 6.32 -9.31 -8.42
N ASN A 79 7.61 -9.16 -8.71
CA ASN A 79 8.67 -9.86 -7.98
C ASN A 79 8.80 -9.35 -6.53
N ILE A 80 8.67 -8.04 -6.32
CA ILE A 80 8.65 -7.45 -4.97
C ILE A 80 7.50 -8.05 -4.15
N LEU A 81 6.32 -8.17 -4.74
CA LEU A 81 5.16 -8.79 -4.10
C LEU A 81 5.41 -10.25 -3.73
N ILE A 82 5.87 -11.09 -4.66
CA ILE A 82 6.09 -12.52 -4.38
C ILE A 82 7.18 -12.73 -3.32
N LYS A 83 8.24 -11.92 -3.32
CA LYS A 83 9.26 -11.94 -2.27
C LYS A 83 8.66 -11.58 -0.91
N HIS A 84 7.88 -10.51 -0.84
CA HIS A 84 7.24 -10.11 0.40
C HIS A 84 6.23 -11.13 0.92
N TYR A 85 5.42 -11.71 0.03
CA TYR A 85 4.55 -12.82 0.40
C TYR A 85 5.34 -14.02 0.95
N THR A 86 6.54 -14.27 0.42
CA THR A 86 7.44 -15.33 0.92
C THR A 86 8.08 -14.97 2.26
N GLU A 87 8.25 -13.70 2.59
CA GLU A 87 8.64 -13.27 3.95
C GLU A 87 7.52 -13.54 4.96
N LEU A 88 6.25 -13.33 4.56
CA LEU A 88 5.09 -13.60 5.41
C LEU A 88 4.77 -15.09 5.53
N ASN A 89 4.95 -15.85 4.45
CA ASN A 89 4.73 -17.30 4.40
C ASN A 89 5.86 -17.98 3.61
N PRO A 90 6.93 -18.47 4.27
CA PRO A 90 8.07 -19.09 3.60
C PRO A 90 7.74 -20.32 2.75
N ASP A 91 6.67 -21.05 3.08
CA ASP A 91 6.28 -22.30 2.41
C ASP A 91 5.25 -22.10 1.30
N ASN A 92 4.98 -20.84 0.90
CA ASN A 92 3.96 -20.55 -0.09
C ASN A 92 4.29 -21.12 -1.49
N THR A 93 3.25 -21.47 -2.25
CA THR A 93 3.40 -22.09 -3.59
C THR A 93 4.06 -21.17 -4.62
N LEU A 94 4.00 -19.84 -4.44
CA LEU A 94 4.54 -18.87 -5.40
C LEU A 94 6.05 -18.64 -5.23
N ALA A 95 6.65 -19.00 -4.08
CA ALA A 95 8.07 -18.83 -3.79
C ALA A 95 8.98 -19.49 -4.85
N LYS A 96 8.54 -20.62 -5.42
CA LYS A 96 9.28 -21.35 -6.47
C LYS A 96 9.52 -20.53 -7.75
N TYR A 97 8.77 -19.45 -7.97
CA TYR A 97 8.91 -18.58 -9.13
C TYR A 97 9.93 -17.44 -8.95
N ILE A 98 10.37 -17.16 -7.72
CA ILE A 98 11.32 -16.07 -7.43
C ILE A 98 12.59 -16.15 -8.29
N PRO A 99 13.23 -17.33 -8.50
CA PRO A 99 14.41 -17.40 -9.37
C PRO A 99 14.14 -16.98 -10.81
N ALA A 100 12.96 -17.28 -11.37
CA ALA A 100 12.57 -16.87 -12.71
C ALA A 100 12.29 -15.36 -12.76
N LEU A 101 11.54 -14.84 -11.78
CA LEU A 101 11.25 -13.42 -11.64
C LEU A 101 12.54 -12.58 -11.48
N ASN A 102 13.52 -13.06 -10.73
CA ASN A 102 14.84 -12.42 -10.62
C ASN A 102 15.57 -12.33 -11.96
N LYS A 103 15.46 -13.35 -12.82
CA LYS A 103 16.05 -13.32 -14.17
C LYS A 103 15.34 -12.33 -15.09
N ILE A 104 14.02 -12.23 -14.96
CA ILE A 104 13.22 -11.25 -15.73
C ILE A 104 13.62 -9.83 -15.32
N ASP A 105 13.67 -9.53 -14.03
CA ASP A 105 14.07 -8.21 -13.50
C ASP A 105 15.52 -7.83 -13.87
N ALA A 106 16.43 -8.81 -13.96
CA ALA A 106 17.81 -8.58 -14.39
C ALA A 106 17.92 -8.31 -15.91
N GLY A 107 16.87 -8.59 -16.67
CA GLY A 107 16.81 -8.42 -18.11
C GLY A 107 16.58 -6.97 -18.55
N SER A 108 16.35 -6.79 -19.86
CA SER A 108 16.02 -5.49 -20.44
C SER A 108 14.54 -5.17 -20.27
N HIS A 109 14.23 -3.98 -19.77
CA HIS A 109 12.88 -3.41 -19.70
C HIS A 109 12.76 -2.30 -20.75
N ASN A 110 12.51 -2.68 -22.00
CA ASN A 110 12.42 -1.75 -23.13
C ASN A 110 11.09 -1.86 -23.89
N ALA A 111 10.22 -2.81 -23.52
CA ALA A 111 8.87 -2.90 -24.05
C ALA A 111 7.94 -1.90 -23.34
N ALA A 112 6.69 -1.83 -23.80
CA ALA A 112 5.61 -1.05 -23.17
C ALA A 112 5.90 0.46 -22.97
N GLY A 113 6.84 1.03 -23.74
CA GLY A 113 7.26 2.43 -23.60
C GLY A 113 8.53 2.63 -22.76
N GLY A 114 9.27 1.55 -22.48
CA GLY A 114 10.56 1.58 -21.80
C GLY A 114 10.52 1.15 -20.34
N ASP A 115 9.41 0.54 -19.89
CA ASP A 115 9.20 0.10 -18.51
C ASP A 115 8.94 -1.42 -18.40
N GLY A 116 8.55 -2.08 -19.48
CA GLY A 116 8.14 -3.48 -19.48
C GLY A 116 9.20 -4.47 -19.98
N ASN A 117 9.18 -5.66 -19.39
CA ASN A 117 9.84 -6.87 -19.91
C ASN A 117 8.78 -7.95 -20.22
N PRO A 118 8.59 -8.37 -21.48
CA PRO A 118 7.56 -9.34 -21.86
C PRO A 118 7.94 -10.78 -21.53
N ASN A 119 9.14 -11.04 -21.00
CA ASN A 119 9.61 -12.40 -20.76
C ASN A 119 8.77 -13.10 -19.67
N VAL A 120 8.44 -14.37 -19.95
CA VAL A 120 7.70 -15.26 -19.03
C VAL A 120 8.40 -16.62 -18.87
N GLU A 121 9.66 -16.73 -19.30
CA GLU A 121 10.45 -17.93 -19.15
C GLU A 121 10.60 -18.32 -17.67
N GLY A 122 10.35 -19.60 -17.36
CA GLY A 122 10.37 -20.11 -16.00
C GLY A 122 9.10 -19.85 -15.18
N LEU A 123 8.08 -19.20 -15.76
CA LEU A 123 6.79 -18.93 -15.11
C LEU A 123 5.69 -19.91 -15.52
N SER A 124 6.05 -21.12 -15.98
CA SER A 124 5.07 -22.17 -16.30
C SER A 124 4.23 -22.51 -15.06
N GLY A 125 2.90 -22.44 -15.19
CA GLY A 125 1.96 -22.64 -14.09
C GLY A 125 1.70 -21.41 -13.21
N PHE A 126 2.46 -20.32 -13.34
CA PHE A 126 2.34 -19.14 -12.47
C PHE A 126 0.90 -18.59 -12.41
N ILE A 127 0.26 -18.43 -13.57
CA ILE A 127 -1.13 -17.95 -13.67
C ILE A 127 -2.08 -18.85 -12.86
N LYS A 128 -1.95 -20.18 -13.01
CA LYS A 128 -2.81 -21.15 -12.32
C LYS A 128 -2.58 -21.11 -10.80
N ASP A 129 -1.32 -21.00 -10.39
CA ASP A 129 -0.97 -20.97 -8.97
C ASP A 129 -1.45 -19.67 -8.30
N VAL A 130 -1.42 -18.52 -8.99
CA VAL A 130 -2.04 -17.28 -8.50
C VAL A 130 -3.56 -17.41 -8.42
N GLN A 131 -4.20 -17.92 -9.48
CA GLN A 131 -5.66 -18.08 -9.54
C GLN A 131 -6.21 -19.02 -8.45
N SER A 132 -5.42 -20.01 -8.03
CA SER A 132 -5.76 -20.96 -6.97
C SER A 132 -5.29 -20.54 -5.58
N CYS A 133 -4.59 -19.41 -5.44
CA CYS A 133 -4.10 -18.94 -4.17
C CYS A 133 -5.22 -18.28 -3.34
N ASN A 134 -5.63 -18.97 -2.28
CA ASN A 134 -6.62 -18.48 -1.31
C ASN A 134 -6.00 -18.11 0.05
N ASP A 135 -4.67 -18.05 0.15
CA ASP A 135 -3.97 -17.72 1.39
C ASP A 135 -4.27 -16.27 1.80
N PRO A 136 -4.82 -16.01 3.00
CA PRO A 136 -5.03 -14.64 3.50
C PRO A 136 -3.74 -13.80 3.57
N LEU A 137 -2.57 -14.41 3.76
CA LEU A 137 -1.28 -13.71 3.74
C LEU A 137 -0.92 -13.21 2.35
N PHE A 138 -1.42 -13.84 1.28
CA PHE A 138 -1.24 -13.33 -0.08
C PHE A 138 -2.06 -12.04 -0.30
N LYS A 139 -3.28 -11.96 0.26
CA LYS A 139 -4.07 -10.73 0.24
C LYS A 139 -3.38 -9.62 1.04
N THR A 140 -2.88 -9.95 2.23
CA THR A 140 -2.11 -9.03 3.08
C THR A 140 -0.89 -8.46 2.33
N ALA A 141 -0.08 -9.33 1.73
CA ALA A 141 1.10 -8.93 0.96
C ALA A 141 0.74 -7.98 -0.21
N GLN A 142 -0.38 -8.23 -0.89
CA GLN A 142 -0.86 -7.34 -1.96
C GLN A 142 -1.26 -5.97 -1.45
N MET A 143 -1.99 -5.91 -0.33
CA MET A 143 -2.38 -4.64 0.28
C MET A 143 -1.17 -3.85 0.79
N ASP A 144 -0.18 -4.53 1.36
CA ASP A 144 1.07 -3.91 1.82
C ASP A 144 1.83 -3.28 0.65
N LYS A 145 1.98 -3.99 -0.47
CA LYS A 145 2.69 -3.46 -1.65
C LYS A 145 1.88 -2.45 -2.45
N LEU A 146 0.55 -2.56 -2.48
CA LEU A 146 -0.31 -1.48 -2.97
C LEU A 146 -0.06 -0.20 -2.17
N ASN A 147 -0.03 -0.30 -0.84
CA ASN A 147 0.18 0.84 0.04
C ASN A 147 1.57 1.43 -0.14
N GLU A 148 2.60 0.60 -0.10
CA GLU A 148 4.00 1.00 -0.16
C GLU A 148 4.37 1.63 -1.50
N LEU A 149 3.99 0.99 -2.61
CA LEU A 149 4.46 1.36 -3.95
C LEU A 149 3.57 2.41 -4.63
N TYR A 150 2.29 2.48 -4.28
CA TYR A 150 1.31 3.30 -5.02
C TYR A 150 0.55 4.29 -4.13
N TYR A 151 -0.18 3.81 -3.11
CA TYR A 151 -1.07 4.68 -2.34
C TYR A 151 -0.31 5.71 -1.50
N ASN A 152 0.66 5.28 -0.70
CA ASN A 152 1.41 6.18 0.17
C ASN A 152 2.23 7.21 -0.64
N PRO A 153 2.93 6.84 -1.73
CA PRO A 153 3.54 7.82 -2.62
C PRO A 153 2.54 8.81 -3.22
N ALA A 154 1.38 8.35 -3.69
CA ALA A 154 0.34 9.22 -4.23
C ALA A 154 -0.16 10.25 -3.20
N MET A 155 -0.37 9.83 -1.94
CA MET A 155 -0.77 10.74 -0.87
C MET A 155 0.34 11.76 -0.55
N LYS A 156 1.61 11.33 -0.51
CA LYS A 156 2.76 12.24 -0.33
C LYS A 156 2.84 13.28 -1.45
N ILE A 157 2.60 12.86 -2.70
CA ILE A 157 2.54 13.77 -3.85
C ILE A 157 1.39 14.77 -3.67
N ALA A 158 0.19 14.30 -3.33
CA ALA A 158 -0.97 15.15 -3.09
C ALA A 158 -0.70 16.21 -1.99
N ASP A 159 -0.09 15.80 -0.88
CA ASP A 159 0.29 16.70 0.21
C ASP A 159 1.36 17.72 -0.25
N SER A 160 2.33 17.29 -1.06
CA SER A 160 3.39 18.17 -1.57
C SER A 160 2.86 19.33 -2.41
N ILE A 161 1.78 19.09 -3.17
CA ILE A 161 1.11 20.09 -4.01
C ILE A 161 -0.01 20.84 -3.27
N GLY A 162 -0.33 20.44 -2.03
CA GLY A 162 -1.37 21.05 -1.19
C GLY A 162 -2.80 20.68 -1.59
N ALA A 163 -2.99 19.50 -2.19
CA ALA A 163 -4.32 19.01 -2.55
C ALA A 163 -5.13 18.64 -1.31
N LYS A 164 -6.36 19.14 -1.22
CA LYS A 164 -7.29 18.88 -0.11
C LYS A 164 -8.43 17.97 -0.54
N ASN A 165 -8.86 18.06 -1.79
CA ASN A 165 -10.02 17.34 -2.31
C ASN A 165 -9.71 15.84 -2.45
N ALA A 166 -10.63 15.00 -2.00
CA ALA A 166 -10.54 13.55 -2.15
C ALA A 166 -10.48 13.13 -3.63
N LEU A 167 -11.19 13.83 -4.53
CA LEU A 167 -11.13 13.58 -5.97
C LEU A 167 -9.74 13.84 -6.56
N THR A 168 -9.03 14.89 -6.12
CA THR A 168 -7.66 15.15 -6.57
C THR A 168 -6.71 14.04 -6.11
N LYS A 169 -6.86 13.57 -4.86
CA LYS A 169 -6.09 12.46 -4.30
C LYS A 169 -6.35 11.15 -5.07
N ALA A 170 -7.62 10.87 -5.39
CA ALA A 170 -8.02 9.72 -6.20
C ALA A 170 -7.35 9.75 -7.58
N PHE A 171 -7.36 10.91 -8.25
CA PHE A 171 -6.75 11.07 -9.56
C PHE A 171 -5.22 10.90 -9.53
N ILE A 172 -4.54 11.39 -8.49
CA ILE A 172 -3.10 11.20 -8.31
C ILE A 172 -2.77 9.74 -8.07
N TYR A 173 -3.56 9.04 -7.23
CA TYR A 173 -3.40 7.61 -7.01
C TYR A 173 -3.53 6.83 -8.32
N ASP A 174 -4.57 7.11 -9.10
CA ASP A 174 -4.82 6.46 -10.37
C ASP A 174 -3.70 6.72 -11.41
N MET A 175 -3.12 7.92 -11.41
CA MET A 175 -1.91 8.20 -12.20
C MET A 175 -0.71 7.38 -11.73
N CYS A 176 -0.51 7.20 -10.42
CA CYS A 176 0.59 6.40 -9.89
C CYS A 176 0.45 4.93 -10.28
N VAL A 177 -0.77 4.38 -10.25
CA VAL A 177 -1.08 3.02 -10.72
C VAL A 177 -0.75 2.90 -12.22
N ARG A 178 -1.35 3.74 -13.06
CA ARG A 178 -1.29 3.64 -14.53
C ARG A 178 0.02 4.11 -15.18
N HIS A 179 0.74 5.03 -14.57
CA HIS A 179 1.96 5.63 -15.15
C HIS A 179 3.21 5.43 -14.28
N GLY A 180 3.07 4.77 -13.12
CA GLY A 180 4.09 4.79 -12.07
C GLY A 180 4.18 6.14 -11.37
N VAL A 181 4.83 6.15 -10.20
CA VAL A 181 5.02 7.36 -9.37
C VAL A 181 5.74 8.46 -10.17
N ASP A 182 6.87 8.14 -10.83
CA ASP A 182 7.62 9.13 -11.62
C ASP A 182 6.81 9.68 -12.80
N GLY A 183 5.91 8.87 -13.38
CA GLY A 183 5.02 9.29 -14.45
C GLY A 183 4.01 10.32 -13.97
N ALA A 184 3.39 10.05 -12.81
CA ALA A 184 2.50 10.98 -12.15
C ALA A 184 3.21 12.30 -11.79
N GLU A 185 4.41 12.24 -11.21
CA GLU A 185 5.20 13.42 -10.87
C GLU A 185 5.53 14.27 -12.09
N ARG A 186 5.86 13.65 -13.25
CA ARG A 186 6.10 14.38 -14.50
C ARG A 186 4.85 15.13 -14.98
N ILE A 187 3.68 14.50 -14.93
CA ILE A 187 2.41 15.15 -15.30
C ILE A 187 2.11 16.33 -14.37
N ILE A 188 2.29 16.12 -13.06
CA ILE A 188 2.07 17.14 -12.02
C ILE A 188 3.01 18.33 -12.18
N LYS A 189 4.29 18.07 -12.45
CA LYS A 189 5.27 19.13 -12.75
C LYS A 189 4.86 19.95 -13.98
N ASN A 190 4.34 19.30 -15.02
CA ASN A 190 3.88 19.98 -16.23
C ASN A 190 2.59 20.80 -16.00
N ALA A 191 1.81 20.51 -14.96
CA ALA A 191 0.65 21.31 -14.59
C ALA A 191 1.01 22.69 -14.01
N GLY A 192 2.24 22.90 -13.54
CA GLY A 192 2.71 24.21 -13.08
C GLY A 192 2.17 24.58 -11.71
N THR A 193 1.69 25.83 -11.54
CA THR A 193 1.27 26.40 -10.25
C THR A 193 0.28 25.50 -9.51
N THR A 194 0.67 25.03 -8.33
CA THR A 194 -0.10 24.07 -7.53
C THR A 194 -1.09 24.75 -6.57
N PRO A 195 -2.03 24.01 -5.96
CA PRO A 195 -2.89 24.54 -4.90
C PRO A 195 -2.13 25.17 -3.73
N LYS A 196 -1.01 24.57 -3.32
CA LYS A 196 -0.10 25.11 -2.30
C LYS A 196 0.49 26.48 -2.69
N GLN A 197 0.59 26.75 -3.98
CA GLN A 197 1.07 28.02 -4.55
C GLN A 197 -0.08 28.99 -4.87
N GLY A 198 -1.32 28.68 -4.48
CA GLY A 198 -2.48 29.55 -4.63
C GLY A 198 -3.34 29.28 -5.87
N ALA A 199 -3.12 28.20 -6.60
CA ALA A 199 -4.05 27.80 -7.67
C ALA A 199 -5.38 27.29 -7.06
N ASP A 200 -6.49 27.56 -7.75
CA ASP A 200 -7.76 26.88 -7.46
C ASP A 200 -7.63 25.38 -7.73
N GLU A 201 -8.00 24.55 -6.76
CA GLU A 201 -7.75 23.11 -6.82
C GLU A 201 -8.56 22.40 -7.92
N ASN A 202 -9.80 22.83 -8.15
CA ASN A 202 -10.65 22.25 -9.20
C ASN A 202 -10.12 22.60 -10.59
N THR A 203 -9.68 23.84 -10.79
CA THR A 203 -9.01 24.29 -12.02
C THR A 203 -7.70 23.54 -12.24
N TYR A 204 -6.93 23.32 -11.18
CA TYR A 204 -5.69 22.55 -11.23
C TYR A 204 -5.96 21.08 -11.61
N LEU A 205 -6.96 20.44 -11.00
CA LEU A 205 -7.35 19.07 -11.33
C LEU A 205 -7.83 18.94 -12.78
N GLN A 206 -8.64 19.89 -13.28
CA GLN A 206 -9.06 19.91 -14.69
C GLN A 206 -7.86 19.97 -15.65
N LYS A 207 -6.81 20.71 -15.27
CA LYS A 207 -5.55 20.77 -16.02
C LYS A 207 -4.78 19.46 -15.96
N LEU A 208 -4.67 18.82 -14.80
CA LEU A 208 -4.05 17.49 -14.65
C LEU A 208 -4.74 16.46 -15.54
N ILE A 209 -6.08 16.41 -15.51
CA ILE A 209 -6.89 15.53 -16.35
C ILE A 209 -6.56 15.74 -17.83
N SER A 210 -6.49 17.01 -18.28
CA SER A 210 -6.19 17.32 -19.67
C SER A 210 -4.78 16.89 -20.11
N LEU A 211 -3.80 17.00 -19.21
CA LEU A 211 -2.43 16.56 -19.46
C LEU A 211 -2.34 15.02 -19.51
N ARG A 212 -3.07 14.33 -18.64
CA ARG A 212 -3.13 12.87 -18.64
C ARG A 212 -3.86 12.34 -19.87
N ASP A 213 -4.99 12.93 -20.26
CA ASP A 213 -5.67 12.61 -21.53
C ASP A 213 -4.71 12.68 -22.72
N ALA A 214 -3.88 13.73 -22.80
CA ALA A 214 -2.88 13.89 -23.86
C ALA A 214 -1.80 12.80 -23.80
N LYS A 215 -1.37 12.42 -22.59
CA LYS A 215 -0.40 11.35 -22.38
C LYS A 215 -0.96 9.98 -22.78
N LEU A 216 -2.19 9.65 -22.38
CA LEU A 216 -2.88 8.41 -22.77
C LEU A 216 -3.04 8.31 -24.29
N LYS A 217 -3.41 9.41 -24.96
CA LYS A 217 -3.47 9.49 -26.43
C LYS A 217 -2.10 9.26 -27.08
N GLN A 218 -1.03 9.84 -26.52
CA GLN A 218 0.32 9.66 -27.03
C GLN A 218 0.81 8.21 -26.91
N GLU A 219 0.43 7.51 -25.85
CA GLU A 219 0.79 6.10 -25.63
C GLU A 219 0.12 5.16 -26.63
N GLY A 220 -0.99 5.57 -27.25
CA GLY A 220 -1.66 4.82 -28.32
C GLY A 220 -2.31 3.50 -27.88
N ALA A 221 -2.42 3.28 -26.56
CA ALA A 221 -2.88 2.01 -25.98
C ALA A 221 -4.42 1.86 -25.91
N GLY A 222 -5.21 2.71 -26.59
CA GLY A 222 -6.68 2.66 -26.60
C GLY A 222 -7.38 3.20 -25.35
N ASP A 223 -6.64 3.48 -24.29
CA ASP A 223 -7.10 3.88 -22.96
C ASP A 223 -7.54 5.36 -22.84
N VAL A 224 -8.08 5.95 -23.91
CA VAL A 224 -8.33 7.41 -24.00
C VAL A 224 -9.55 7.89 -23.22
N ASN A 225 -10.36 6.98 -22.68
CA ASN A 225 -11.59 7.28 -21.95
C ASN A 225 -11.47 7.09 -20.43
N ARG A 226 -10.30 6.69 -19.92
CA ARG A 226 -10.06 6.43 -18.49
C ARG A 226 -10.48 7.59 -17.59
N ASP A 227 -10.19 8.82 -18.04
CA ASP A 227 -10.41 10.02 -17.24
C ASP A 227 -11.86 10.54 -17.30
N GLN A 228 -12.76 9.89 -18.06
CA GLN A 228 -14.13 10.37 -18.23
C GLN A 228 -14.92 10.36 -16.90
N GLY A 229 -14.75 9.33 -16.08
CA GLY A 229 -15.36 9.26 -14.74
C GLY A 229 -14.92 10.44 -13.86
N TYR A 230 -13.63 10.75 -13.83
CA TYR A 230 -13.09 11.88 -13.05
C TYR A 230 -13.66 13.22 -13.50
N LYS A 231 -13.79 13.45 -14.82
CA LYS A 231 -14.43 14.65 -15.37
C LYS A 231 -15.89 14.78 -14.91
N ASN A 232 -16.64 13.68 -14.92
CA ASN A 232 -18.03 13.67 -14.50
C ASN A 232 -18.17 14.00 -13.00
N VAL A 233 -17.33 13.41 -12.14
CA VAL A 233 -17.35 13.69 -10.69
C VAL A 233 -16.94 15.13 -10.42
N LEU A 234 -15.92 15.66 -11.09
CA LEU A 234 -15.51 17.07 -10.97
C LEU A 234 -16.64 18.02 -11.37
N ASN A 235 -17.31 17.77 -12.50
CA ASN A 235 -18.43 18.59 -12.99
C ASN A 235 -19.65 18.55 -12.06
N SER A 236 -19.86 17.44 -11.34
CA SER A 236 -20.94 17.33 -10.36
C SER A 236 -20.69 18.13 -9.07
N GLY A 237 -19.45 18.57 -8.84
CA GLY A 237 -19.03 19.22 -7.59
C GLY A 237 -18.75 18.27 -6.44
N ASN A 238 -18.85 16.95 -6.63
CA ASN A 238 -18.55 15.94 -5.59
C ASN A 238 -17.05 15.73 -5.37
N VAL A 239 -16.31 16.81 -5.09
CA VAL A 239 -14.85 16.80 -4.93
C VAL A 239 -14.37 16.11 -3.66
N ASN A 240 -15.28 15.92 -2.68
CA ASN A 240 -15.04 15.18 -1.45
C ASN A 240 -15.40 13.69 -1.56
N LEU A 241 -15.90 13.23 -2.72
CA LEU A 241 -16.31 11.84 -2.95
C LEU A 241 -17.35 11.33 -1.95
N ASN A 242 -18.34 12.15 -1.60
CA ASN A 242 -19.46 11.74 -0.75
C ASN A 242 -20.21 10.59 -1.42
N THR A 243 -20.36 9.47 -0.72
CA THR A 243 -21.01 8.25 -1.21
C THR A 243 -22.51 8.23 -0.90
N PRO A 244 -23.32 7.50 -1.68
CA PRO A 244 -22.94 6.84 -2.94
C PRO A 244 -22.95 7.82 -4.13
N PHE A 245 -22.13 7.55 -5.14
CA PHE A 245 -22.16 8.29 -6.42
C PHE A 245 -21.93 7.38 -7.62
N LYS A 246 -22.19 7.89 -8.83
CA LYS A 246 -21.93 7.18 -10.08
C LYS A 246 -20.56 7.53 -10.64
N PHE A 247 -19.77 6.52 -10.98
CA PHE A 247 -18.50 6.66 -11.67
C PHE A 247 -18.56 5.94 -13.01
N VAL A 248 -17.93 6.52 -14.04
CA VAL A 248 -17.93 5.97 -15.40
C VAL A 248 -16.53 5.48 -15.73
N ALA A 249 -16.41 4.18 -16.02
CA ALA A 249 -15.19 3.56 -16.52
C ALA A 249 -15.52 2.92 -17.88
N TYR A 250 -14.78 3.33 -18.92
CA TYR A 250 -14.90 2.77 -20.28
C TYR A 250 -16.33 2.75 -20.88
N GLY A 251 -17.18 3.70 -20.48
CA GLY A 251 -18.56 3.80 -20.96
C GLY A 251 -19.58 3.06 -20.08
N GLU A 252 -19.13 2.23 -19.16
CA GLU A 252 -19.97 1.58 -18.16
C GLU A 252 -20.08 2.44 -16.90
N SER A 253 -21.23 2.37 -16.22
CA SER A 253 -21.50 3.15 -15.01
C SER A 253 -21.57 2.24 -13.79
N PHE A 254 -20.74 2.55 -12.79
CA PHE A 254 -20.62 1.84 -11.52
C PHE A 254 -21.16 2.70 -10.37
N THR A 255 -21.71 2.07 -9.34
CA THR A 255 -22.01 2.74 -8.07
C THR A 255 -20.78 2.64 -7.17
N ILE A 256 -20.28 3.77 -6.71
CA ILE A 256 -19.23 3.86 -5.71
C ILE A 256 -19.90 4.20 -4.38
N ASP A 257 -19.83 3.28 -3.42
CA ASP A 257 -20.49 3.36 -2.11
C ASP A 257 -19.51 3.26 -0.93
N GLY A 258 -18.23 2.98 -1.19
CA GLY A 258 -17.20 2.77 -0.17
C GLY A 258 -17.20 1.37 0.43
N ASN A 259 -18.12 0.49 -0.01
CA ASN A 259 -18.15 -0.90 0.41
C ASN A 259 -17.13 -1.71 -0.38
N LEU A 260 -15.89 -1.69 0.10
CA LEU A 260 -14.78 -2.42 -0.48
C LEU A 260 -14.18 -3.37 0.55
N ASP A 261 -14.14 -4.66 0.23
CA ASP A 261 -13.40 -5.66 1.00
C ASP A 261 -11.89 -5.47 0.75
N LEU A 262 -11.19 -4.97 1.77
CA LEU A 262 -9.73 -4.82 1.74
C LEU A 262 -8.98 -6.13 2.07
N GLY A 263 -9.70 -7.22 2.33
CA GLY A 263 -9.10 -8.48 2.79
C GLY A 263 -8.56 -8.41 4.21
N GLU A 264 -9.00 -7.43 5.02
CA GLU A 264 -8.69 -7.35 6.44
C GLU A 264 -9.31 -8.57 7.14
N GLN A 265 -8.50 -9.33 7.89
CA GLN A 265 -9.05 -10.35 8.77
C GLN A 265 -9.92 -9.63 9.80
N GLN A 266 -11.21 -9.97 9.85
CA GLN A 266 -12.04 -9.61 10.98
C GLN A 266 -11.37 -10.22 12.20
N GLN A 267 -10.74 -9.38 13.01
CA GLN A 267 -10.36 -9.76 14.36
C GLN A 267 -11.68 -9.94 15.10
N GLU A 268 -12.13 -11.20 15.22
CA GLU A 268 -13.23 -11.55 16.11
C GLU A 268 -12.85 -11.03 17.50
N THR A 269 -13.43 -9.90 17.89
CA THR A 269 -13.60 -9.59 19.30
C THR A 269 -14.64 -10.60 19.78
N THR A 270 -14.15 -11.73 20.29
CA THR A 270 -14.95 -12.56 21.18
C THR A 270 -15.26 -11.69 22.39
N ASP A 271 -16.44 -11.09 22.41
CA ASP A 271 -17.07 -10.62 23.64
C ASP A 271 -17.27 -11.87 24.50
N GLU A 272 -16.36 -12.10 25.45
CA GLU A 272 -16.54 -13.10 26.49
C GLU A 272 -17.76 -12.69 27.30
N GLU A 273 -18.90 -13.34 27.03
CA GLU A 273 -20.03 -13.35 27.96
C GLU A 273 -19.56 -14.03 29.25
N GLU A 274 -19.43 -13.25 30.33
CA GLU A 274 -19.27 -13.75 31.69
C GLU A 274 -20.48 -14.60 32.08
N ASP A 275 -20.41 -15.91 31.87
CA ASP A 275 -21.31 -16.87 32.48
C ASP A 275 -20.84 -17.21 33.90
N ASN A 276 -21.45 -16.55 34.88
CA ASN A 276 -21.35 -16.92 36.29
C ASN A 276 -22.16 -18.20 36.53
N SER A 277 -21.53 -19.35 36.36
CA SER A 277 -22.02 -20.62 36.89
C SER A 277 -20.96 -21.27 37.79
N SER A 278 -21.21 -21.14 39.09
CA SER A 278 -20.62 -21.95 40.15
C SER A 278 -20.87 -23.44 39.92
N ASP A 279 -19.83 -24.26 39.95
CA ASP A 279 -19.80 -25.49 40.75
C ASP A 279 -18.38 -26.07 40.81
N ASP A 280 -17.96 -26.36 42.04
CA ASP A 280 -16.78 -27.12 42.44
C ASP A 280 -16.71 -28.48 41.74
N VAL A 281 -15.50 -28.95 41.35
CA VAL A 281 -14.93 -30.25 41.78
C VAL A 281 -13.42 -30.26 41.53
N ILE A 282 -12.69 -30.58 42.59
CA ILE A 282 -11.27 -30.89 42.69
C ILE A 282 -10.99 -32.28 42.10
N ASP A 283 -9.95 -32.43 41.28
CA ASP A 283 -9.07 -33.60 41.37
C ASP A 283 -7.65 -33.27 40.86
N GLU A 284 -6.69 -33.50 41.75
CA GLU A 284 -5.25 -33.45 41.53
C GLU A 284 -4.77 -34.82 41.04
N THR A 285 -3.93 -34.87 40.01
CA THR A 285 -2.81 -35.81 39.92
C THR A 285 -1.77 -35.25 38.94
N ASP A 286 -0.66 -34.73 39.45
CA ASP A 286 0.68 -35.36 39.44
C ASP A 286 0.95 -36.36 38.29
N GLU A 287 2.12 -36.50 37.69
CA GLU A 287 3.48 -35.96 37.84
C GLU A 287 4.30 -36.57 36.66
N GLU A 288 5.59 -36.23 36.62
CA GLU A 288 6.71 -36.88 35.91
C GLU A 288 7.01 -36.35 34.49
N GLU A 289 8.00 -35.46 34.32
CA GLU A 289 9.47 -35.69 34.44
C GLU A 289 9.97 -36.82 33.51
N ASP A 290 10.83 -36.50 32.55
CA ASP A 290 12.25 -36.86 32.68
C ASP A 290 13.13 -36.11 31.67
N ASN A 291 14.34 -35.89 32.17
CA ASN A 291 15.47 -35.08 31.81
C ASN A 291 16.34 -35.59 30.65
N SER A 292 17.35 -34.76 30.41
CA SER A 292 18.76 -35.10 30.14
C SER A 292 19.17 -34.90 28.68
N THR A 293 19.94 -33.85 28.34
CA THR A 293 21.37 -33.61 28.63
C THR A 293 22.23 -34.66 27.91
N ASP A 294 23.36 -34.42 27.25
CA ASP A 294 24.49 -33.47 27.33
C ASP A 294 25.25 -33.64 25.98
N ASP A 295 25.76 -32.59 25.33
CA ASP A 295 27.09 -31.97 25.49
C ASP A 295 28.17 -32.54 24.52
N VAL A 296 29.20 -31.71 24.32
CA VAL A 296 30.55 -31.96 23.78
C VAL A 296 30.83 -31.47 22.35
N THR A 297 31.16 -30.18 22.30
CA THR A 297 32.39 -29.55 21.75
C THR A 297 33.30 -30.34 20.81
N ASP A 298 33.77 -29.68 19.73
CA ASP A 298 35.21 -29.53 19.51
C ASP A 298 35.54 -28.25 18.72
N GLU A 299 36.64 -27.65 19.13
CA GLU A 299 37.29 -26.45 18.61
C GLU A 299 38.03 -26.76 17.31
N THR A 300 38.31 -25.75 16.49
CA THR A 300 39.69 -25.45 16.08
C THR A 300 39.76 -24.10 15.38
N GLU A 301 40.83 -23.41 15.73
CA GLU A 301 41.33 -22.13 15.31
C GLU A 301 41.81 -22.15 13.84
N ASP A 302 41.81 -21.00 13.17
CA ASP A 302 43.02 -20.55 12.49
C ASP A 302 42.98 -19.05 12.18
N GLU A 303 44.15 -18.44 12.42
CA GLU A 303 44.41 -17.01 12.54
C GLU A 303 44.68 -16.29 11.21
N ASN A 304 44.79 -14.95 11.34
CA ASN A 304 45.65 -14.02 10.60
C ASN A 304 45.24 -13.58 9.18
N ASN A 305 44.88 -12.29 9.03
CA ASN A 305 45.88 -11.27 8.65
C ASN A 305 45.38 -9.82 8.81
N SER A 306 46.35 -8.99 9.18
CA SER A 306 46.43 -7.55 9.44
C SER A 306 46.09 -6.63 8.23
N GLY A 307 45.71 -5.37 8.49
CA GLY A 307 45.72 -4.35 7.42
C GLY A 307 45.05 -2.99 7.66
N ASP A 308 45.46 -2.27 8.70
CA ASP A 308 45.58 -0.80 8.87
C ASP A 308 44.50 0.24 8.43
N LYS A 309 44.52 1.32 9.22
CA LYS A 309 43.65 2.47 9.42
C LYS A 309 43.58 3.39 8.19
N THR A 310 42.52 4.18 8.05
CA THR A 310 42.58 5.61 8.41
C THR A 310 41.18 6.23 8.58
N LYS A 311 41.12 7.13 9.55
CA LYS A 311 39.96 7.91 10.01
C LYS A 311 39.71 9.10 9.07
N ASN A 312 38.45 9.47 8.87
CA ASN A 312 38.05 10.87 9.03
C ASN A 312 36.56 11.01 9.42
N ARG A 313 36.35 11.84 10.44
CA ARG A 313 35.08 12.16 11.11
C ARG A 313 34.48 13.43 10.51
N TYR A 314 33.14 13.53 10.48
CA TYR A 314 32.30 14.71 10.78
C TYR A 314 30.85 14.17 10.96
N SER A 315 30.35 14.02 12.19
CA SER A 315 29.31 14.84 12.88
C SER A 315 28.11 15.20 11.99
N ASP A 316 26.84 14.99 12.34
CA ASP A 316 26.16 15.26 13.61
C ASP A 316 24.88 14.40 13.84
N ARG A 317 24.79 13.91 15.07
CA ARG A 317 23.64 13.84 16.01
C ARG A 317 22.18 13.66 15.52
N ASN A 318 21.67 12.48 15.92
CA ASN A 318 20.47 12.23 16.75
C ASN A 318 19.07 12.67 16.29
N TYR A 319 18.24 11.68 15.94
CA TYR A 319 16.96 11.45 16.62
C TYR A 319 16.72 9.93 16.72
N LYS A 320 16.76 9.39 17.95
CA LYS A 320 16.41 7.99 18.26
C LYS A 320 14.90 7.92 18.49
N HIS A 321 14.23 6.98 17.84
CA HIS A 321 13.05 6.32 18.41
C HIS A 321 13.36 4.83 18.51
N SER A 322 13.17 4.31 19.72
CA SER A 322 13.43 2.94 20.12
C SER A 322 12.22 2.08 19.75
N TYR A 323 12.44 1.03 18.96
CA TYR A 323 11.64 -0.18 19.02
C TYR A 323 12.53 -1.28 19.59
N LYS A 324 12.00 -2.00 20.58
CA LYS A 324 12.68 -3.07 21.32
C LYS A 324 13.01 -4.22 20.38
N ASP A 325 14.25 -4.71 20.50
CA ASP A 325 14.74 -5.94 19.89
C ASP A 325 13.92 -7.15 20.35
N TYR A 326 13.41 -7.92 19.40
CA TYR A 326 13.23 -9.37 19.54
C TYR A 326 14.21 -10.05 18.57
N GLY A 327 14.87 -11.09 19.08
CA GLY A 327 16.14 -11.64 18.61
C GLY A 327 16.20 -12.08 17.16
N ASP A 328 17.39 -11.82 16.61
CA ASP A 328 17.91 -12.16 15.30
C ASP A 328 18.19 -13.66 15.16
N SER A 329 17.54 -14.30 14.19
CA SER A 329 18.12 -15.43 13.47
C SER A 329 17.55 -15.53 12.05
N ASN A 330 17.82 -14.54 11.19
CA ASN A 330 17.91 -14.84 9.76
C ASN A 330 18.77 -13.82 9.01
N LYS A 331 19.85 -14.34 8.41
CA LYS A 331 20.92 -13.60 7.74
C LYS A 331 20.39 -12.64 6.68
N ASN A 332 20.63 -11.36 6.91
CA ASN A 332 20.98 -10.31 5.93
C ASN A 332 20.25 -10.32 4.56
N TYR A 333 19.07 -9.71 4.53
CA TYR A 333 18.59 -8.97 3.37
C TYR A 333 18.27 -7.52 3.74
N ARG A 334 19.28 -6.79 4.26
CA ARG A 334 19.22 -5.31 4.27
C ARG A 334 19.42 -4.81 2.85
N TYR A 335 18.34 -4.75 2.07
CA TYR A 335 18.35 -4.11 0.76
C TYR A 335 18.35 -2.59 0.93
N SER A 336 19.40 -1.96 0.43
CA SER A 336 19.52 -0.51 0.43
C SER A 336 18.43 0.12 -0.45
N GLU A 337 17.74 1.13 0.07
CA GLU A 337 16.81 2.04 -0.65
C GLU A 337 17.38 2.67 -1.95
N LYS A 338 18.65 2.41 -2.30
CA LYS A 338 19.35 3.00 -3.43
C LYS A 338 19.10 2.31 -4.78
N THR A 339 18.48 1.13 -4.83
CA THR A 339 18.40 0.34 -6.08
C THR A 339 17.10 0.52 -6.86
N TYR A 340 16.02 0.97 -6.23
CA TYR A 340 14.73 1.21 -6.92
C TYR A 340 14.55 2.69 -7.26
N LYS A 341 15.41 3.21 -8.14
CA LYS A 341 15.16 4.47 -8.89
C LYS A 341 14.57 4.22 -10.28
N LYS A 342 14.05 3.01 -10.53
CA LYS A 342 13.40 2.65 -11.80
C LYS A 342 11.95 2.25 -11.54
N THR A 343 11.09 2.84 -12.36
CA THR A 343 9.62 2.87 -12.31
C THR A 343 8.99 1.49 -12.16
N THR A 344 8.13 1.33 -11.14
CA THR A 344 7.07 0.31 -11.10
C THR A 344 5.81 0.90 -11.73
N SER A 345 5.12 0.14 -12.57
CA SER A 345 3.83 0.49 -13.18
C SER A 345 2.96 -0.75 -13.24
N THR A 346 1.64 -0.60 -13.05
CA THR A 346 0.67 -1.68 -13.18
C THR A 346 0.01 -1.68 -14.56
N CYS A 347 -0.73 -2.75 -14.87
CA CYS A 347 -1.58 -2.85 -16.05
C CYS A 347 -3.06 -2.71 -15.68
N ALA A 348 -3.77 -1.85 -16.41
CA ALA A 348 -5.22 -1.95 -16.54
C ALA A 348 -5.58 -3.05 -17.54
N LYS A 349 -6.67 -3.81 -17.26
CA LYS A 349 -7.25 -4.68 -18.28
C LYS A 349 -7.56 -3.87 -19.53
N ARG A 350 -7.17 -4.42 -20.69
CA ARG A 350 -7.55 -3.86 -21.99
C ARG A 350 -9.01 -4.20 -22.25
N HIS A 351 -9.83 -3.18 -22.46
CA HIS A 351 -11.19 -3.32 -22.99
C HIS A 351 -11.20 -3.33 -24.52
#